data_AF-A0A8C9SNH4-F1
#
_entry.id   AF-A0A8C9SNH4-F1
#
_cell.length_a   1.000
_cell.length_b   1.000
_cell.length_c   1.000
_cell.angle_alpha   90.00
_cell.angle_beta   90.00
_cell.angle_gamma   90.00
#
_symmetry.space_group_name_H-M   'P 1'
#
loop_
_entity.id
_entity.type
_entity.pdbx_description
1 polymer ?
#
loop_
_entity_poly.entity_id
_entity_poly.type
_entity_poly.pdbx_seq_one_letter_code
_entity_poly.pdbx_strand_id
1 'polypeptide(L)'
;MAFRRRSKSYPFFSQEFLIQNHADIVFCLVVLILIGLMFEATAKTAFLFILPQYNTTAFSPDGEVSFYYYGWRDCVTIFFYVLIVIILHAVVQEYVLDKASRRLHLSKSKNTKFNESGQLCVFHSVSAAWSLYILVTEGYILHLSSLWENYPHVHLRFQVKFFYLFQLAYWFHTLPELYFQKVRKVRCCSVLLSFLTRVGLVLLFLQYLSEMGFHISRLFYFIDESHHKLFDMWALSFVFTRMVILTLTVLVVGFGLARVDSQGFDWEAGNFNISPISRLAVLLIVCLTQAWLLWRFIRFQLRRWREYRREHPAHKRPAAKLPLRTLKRDTGHHENGMIKAENGASPRTKKIKAP
;
A
#
# COMPACT_ATOMS: atom_id res chain seq x y z
N MET A 1 34.32 18.97 16.48
CA MET A 1 34.81 18.10 15.40
C MET A 1 33.68 17.20 14.94
N ALA A 2 33.15 17.44 13.74
CA ALA A 2 32.08 16.62 13.17
C ALA A 2 32.67 15.25 12.77
N PHE A 3 32.11 14.17 13.32
CA PHE A 3 32.39 12.81 12.86
C PHE A 3 31.92 12.69 11.41
N ARG A 4 32.83 12.88 10.46
CA ARG A 4 32.62 12.55 9.05
C ARG A 4 32.42 11.03 9.01
N ARG A 5 31.17 10.56 8.93
CA ARG A 5 30.88 9.15 8.66
C ARG A 5 31.63 8.78 7.37
N ARG A 6 32.71 7.99 7.49
CA ARG A 6 33.35 7.33 6.35
C ARG A 6 32.25 6.58 5.59
N SER A 7 32.08 6.85 4.31
CA SER A 7 31.30 6.00 3.42
C SER A 7 31.94 4.61 3.50
N LYS A 8 31.25 3.66 4.11
CA LYS A 8 31.71 2.27 4.11
C LYS A 8 31.64 1.80 2.65
N SER A 9 32.79 1.60 2.00
CA SER A 9 32.82 0.92 0.71
C SER A 9 32.58 -0.56 0.99
N TYR A 10 31.44 -1.06 0.57
CA TYR A 10 31.12 -2.48 0.69
C TYR A 10 31.78 -3.23 -0.47
N PRO A 11 32.35 -4.44 -0.25
CA PRO A 11 32.86 -5.27 -1.34
C PRO A 11 31.76 -5.50 -2.39
N PHE A 12 32.10 -5.48 -3.68
CA PHE A 12 31.13 -5.59 -4.80
C PHE A 12 30.21 -6.81 -4.72
N PHE A 13 30.69 -7.94 -4.17
CA PHE A 13 29.92 -9.17 -4.01
C PHE A 13 29.33 -9.36 -2.60
N SER A 14 29.39 -8.34 -1.75
CA SER A 14 28.76 -8.40 -0.44
C SER A 14 27.25 -8.22 -0.55
N GLN A 15 26.50 -8.90 0.32
CA GLN A 15 25.06 -8.74 0.43
C GLN A 15 24.65 -7.27 0.65
N GLU A 16 25.46 -6.52 1.41
CA GLU A 16 25.23 -5.10 1.70
C GLU A 16 25.40 -4.20 0.46
N PHE A 17 26.35 -4.51 -0.43
CA PHE A 17 26.52 -3.78 -1.69
C PHE A 17 25.31 -4.00 -2.61
N LEU A 18 24.83 -5.24 -2.73
CA LEU A 18 23.66 -5.58 -3.54
C LEU A 18 22.40 -4.90 -2.99
N ILE A 19 22.23 -4.86 -1.67
CA ILE A 19 21.11 -4.16 -1.04
C ILE A 19 21.17 -2.65 -1.31
N GLN A 20 22.34 -2.03 -1.27
CA GLN A 20 22.46 -0.59 -1.48
C GLN A 20 22.25 -0.17 -2.94
N ASN A 21 22.73 -0.96 -3.89
CA ASN A 21 22.70 -0.63 -5.31
C ASN A 21 21.64 -1.41 -6.09
N HIS A 22 20.68 -2.06 -5.41
CA HIS A 22 19.69 -2.92 -6.05
C HIS A 22 18.91 -2.21 -7.15
N ALA A 23 18.53 -0.94 -6.94
CA ALA A 23 17.80 -0.15 -7.93
C ALA A 23 18.64 0.08 -9.20
N ASP A 24 19.92 0.45 -9.04
CA ASP A 24 20.83 0.70 -10.17
C ASP A 24 21.16 -0.59 -10.94
N ILE A 25 21.38 -1.70 -10.24
CA ILE A 25 21.62 -3.01 -10.87
C ILE A 25 20.39 -3.42 -11.69
N VAL A 26 19.20 -3.29 -11.11
CA VAL A 26 17.94 -3.61 -11.80
C VAL A 26 17.69 -2.65 -12.97
N PHE A 27 18.02 -1.37 -12.83
CA PHE A 27 17.96 -0.40 -13.91
C PHE A 27 18.85 -0.79 -15.10
N CYS A 28 20.10 -1.21 -14.85
CA CYS A 28 20.99 -1.73 -15.89
C CYS A 28 20.39 -2.93 -16.63
N LEU A 29 19.73 -3.85 -15.93
CA LEU A 29 19.06 -5.00 -16.55
C LEU A 29 17.89 -4.56 -17.45
N VAL A 30 17.09 -3.60 -17.00
CA VAL A 30 15.99 -3.04 -17.81
C VAL A 30 16.54 -2.36 -19.07
N VAL A 31 17.56 -1.52 -18.93
CA VAL A 31 18.20 -0.84 -20.06
C VAL A 31 18.75 -1.85 -21.07
N LEU A 32 19.36 -2.94 -20.61
CA LEU A 32 19.84 -4.01 -21.49
C LEU A 32 18.70 -4.64 -22.31
N ILE A 33 17.55 -4.91 -21.69
CA ILE A 33 16.36 -5.43 -22.40
C ILE A 33 15.84 -4.39 -23.41
N LEU A 34 15.82 -3.11 -23.05
CA LEU A 34 15.38 -2.02 -23.93
C LEU A 34 16.33 -1.81 -25.12
N ILE A 35 17.65 -1.91 -24.92
CA ILE A 35 18.64 -1.90 -26.02
C ILE A 35 18.39 -3.07 -26.97
N GLY A 36 17.92 -4.21 -26.46
CA GLY A 36 17.49 -5.34 -27.28
C GLY A 36 16.40 -4.99 -28.30
N LEU A 37 15.63 -3.90 -28.13
CA LEU A 37 14.67 -3.43 -29.14
C LEU A 37 15.35 -2.74 -30.33
N MET A 38 16.59 -2.26 -30.19
CA MET A 38 17.27 -1.50 -31.24
C MET A 38 17.75 -2.37 -32.40
N PHE A 39 17.93 -3.67 -32.17
CA PHE A 39 18.38 -4.61 -33.20
C PHE A 39 17.26 -5.58 -33.57
N GLU A 40 17.03 -5.77 -34.87
CA GLU A 40 15.96 -6.64 -35.39
C GLU A 40 16.06 -8.08 -34.86
N ALA A 41 17.29 -8.61 -34.75
CA ALA A 41 17.54 -9.96 -34.26
C ALA A 41 17.13 -10.14 -32.78
N THR A 42 17.28 -9.11 -31.94
CA THR A 42 16.96 -9.17 -30.51
C THR A 42 15.59 -8.61 -30.16
N ALA A 43 14.98 -7.82 -31.05
CA ALA A 43 13.70 -7.15 -30.82
C ALA A 43 12.57 -8.15 -30.55
N LYS A 44 12.53 -9.28 -31.28
CA LYS A 44 11.53 -10.34 -31.04
C LYS A 44 11.59 -10.88 -29.61
N THR A 45 12.79 -11.04 -29.06
CA THR A 45 13.00 -11.49 -27.68
C THR A 45 12.63 -10.39 -26.69
N ALA A 46 13.02 -9.15 -26.93
CA ALA A 46 12.67 -8.02 -26.07
C ALA A 46 11.16 -7.78 -25.99
N PHE A 47 10.41 -7.96 -27.08
CA PHE A 47 8.95 -7.85 -27.08
C PHE A 47 8.25 -8.87 -26.17
N LEU A 48 8.84 -10.05 -25.93
CA LEU A 48 8.30 -11.02 -24.97
C LEU A 48 8.28 -10.47 -23.53
N PHE A 49 9.25 -9.62 -23.20
CA PHE A 49 9.34 -8.99 -21.89
C PHE A 49 8.40 -7.80 -21.76
N ILE A 50 8.17 -7.04 -22.84
CA ILE A 50 7.53 -5.72 -22.74
C ILE A 50 6.04 -5.78 -23.02
N LEU A 51 5.58 -6.52 -24.04
CA LEU A 51 4.17 -6.50 -24.43
C LEU A 51 3.39 -7.63 -23.73
N PRO A 52 2.09 -7.43 -23.43
CA PRO A 52 1.18 -8.52 -23.11
C PRO A 52 1.15 -9.55 -24.25
N GLN A 53 1.25 -10.83 -23.90
CA GLN A 53 1.33 -11.91 -24.88
C GLN A 53 -0.07 -12.37 -25.31
N TYR A 54 -0.16 -13.28 -26.29
CA TYR A 54 -1.41 -13.95 -26.65
C TYR A 54 -2.51 -13.01 -27.17
N ASN A 55 -2.19 -12.19 -28.17
CA ASN A 55 -3.16 -11.34 -28.85
C ASN A 55 -3.88 -12.10 -29.97
N THR A 56 -5.18 -11.86 -30.10
CA THR A 56 -6.03 -12.34 -31.18
C THR A 56 -6.78 -11.15 -31.76
N THR A 57 -6.68 -10.93 -33.07
CA THR A 57 -7.44 -9.88 -33.76
C THR A 57 -8.80 -10.42 -34.18
N ALA A 58 -9.86 -9.68 -33.84
CA ALA A 58 -11.21 -9.93 -34.30
C ALA A 58 -11.64 -8.77 -35.21
N PHE A 59 -12.20 -9.11 -36.38
CA PHE A 59 -12.76 -8.11 -37.29
C PHE A 59 -14.19 -7.79 -36.86
N SER A 60 -14.41 -6.55 -36.44
CA SER A 60 -15.74 -5.99 -36.15
C SER A 60 -16.17 -5.08 -37.30
N PRO A 61 -17.47 -4.84 -37.54
CA PRO A 61 -17.93 -3.84 -38.50
C PRO A 61 -17.35 -2.44 -38.26
N ASP A 62 -17.00 -2.13 -37.01
CA ASP A 62 -16.41 -0.85 -36.57
C ASP A 62 -14.87 -0.83 -36.64
N GLY A 63 -14.24 -1.91 -37.12
CA GLY A 63 -12.78 -2.03 -37.27
C GLY A 63 -12.15 -3.25 -36.59
N GLU A 64 -10.82 -3.32 -36.65
CA GLU A 64 -10.05 -4.39 -35.99
C GLU A 64 -9.98 -4.18 -34.47
N VAL A 65 -10.47 -5.15 -33.70
CA VAL A 65 -10.39 -5.15 -32.24
C VAL A 65 -9.47 -6.28 -31.78
N SER A 66 -8.41 -5.93 -31.03
CA SER A 66 -7.49 -6.91 -30.45
C SER A 66 -7.94 -7.36 -29.06
N PHE A 67 -8.08 -8.66 -28.89
CA PHE A 67 -8.33 -9.33 -27.61
C PHE A 67 -7.11 -10.10 -27.14
N TYR A 68 -7.04 -10.37 -25.84
CA TYR A 68 -5.93 -11.06 -25.20
C TYR A 68 -6.46 -12.13 -24.23
N TYR A 69 -5.76 -13.24 -24.13
CA TYR A 69 -6.02 -14.29 -23.14
C TYR A 69 -4.78 -14.54 -22.27
N TYR A 70 -4.94 -15.19 -21.12
CA TYR A 70 -3.81 -15.48 -20.23
C TYR A 70 -2.99 -16.68 -20.72
N GLY A 71 -1.67 -16.64 -20.51
CA GLY A 71 -0.84 -17.84 -20.70
C GLY A 71 0.55 -17.74 -20.09
N TRP A 72 1.31 -18.83 -20.15
CA TRP A 72 2.59 -18.97 -19.45
C TRP A 72 3.65 -17.93 -19.87
N ARG A 73 3.62 -17.46 -21.14
CA ARG A 73 4.57 -16.42 -21.59
C ARG A 73 4.37 -15.09 -20.87
N ASP A 74 3.20 -14.83 -20.28
CA ASP A 74 2.97 -13.65 -19.45
C ASP A 74 3.87 -13.63 -18.20
N CYS A 75 4.41 -14.77 -17.76
CA CYS A 75 5.39 -14.83 -16.66
C CYS A 75 6.66 -14.02 -16.97
N VAL A 76 7.11 -14.03 -18.22
CA VAL A 76 8.28 -13.26 -18.68
C VAL A 76 7.97 -11.77 -18.65
N THR A 77 6.77 -11.39 -19.09
CA THR A 77 6.27 -10.03 -19.02
C THR A 77 6.13 -9.55 -17.57
N ILE A 78 5.54 -10.36 -16.67
CA ILE A 78 5.43 -10.05 -15.25
C ILE A 78 6.82 -9.85 -14.64
N PHE A 79 7.80 -10.71 -14.95
CA PHE A 79 9.16 -10.56 -14.48
C PHE A 79 9.77 -9.22 -14.89
N PHE A 80 9.62 -8.81 -16.16
CA PHE A 80 10.08 -7.50 -16.62
C PHE A 80 9.44 -6.36 -15.82
N TYR A 81 8.11 -6.40 -15.63
CA TYR A 81 7.44 -5.36 -14.86
C TYR A 81 7.77 -5.39 -13.37
N VAL A 82 8.18 -6.53 -12.80
CA VAL A 82 8.74 -6.57 -11.43
C VAL A 82 10.00 -5.70 -11.36
N LEU A 83 10.88 -5.77 -12.36
CA LEU A 83 12.09 -4.93 -12.43
C LEU A 83 11.73 -3.44 -12.51
N ILE A 84 10.75 -3.09 -13.36
CA ILE A 84 10.25 -1.72 -13.47
C ILE A 84 9.67 -1.23 -12.14
N VAL A 85 8.87 -2.03 -11.45
CA VAL A 85 8.28 -1.67 -10.15
C VAL A 85 9.36 -1.48 -9.08
N ILE A 86 10.43 -2.28 -9.06
CA ILE A 86 11.56 -2.09 -8.14
C ILE A 86 12.20 -0.70 -8.36
N ILE A 87 12.42 -0.32 -9.62
CA ILE A 87 12.97 1.00 -9.96
C ILE A 87 12.01 2.11 -9.52
N LEU A 88 10.72 2.00 -9.87
CA LEU A 88 9.71 2.99 -9.48
C LEU A 88 9.60 3.15 -7.96
N HIS A 89 9.62 2.04 -7.22
CA HIS A 89 9.62 2.05 -5.77
C HIS A 89 10.83 2.81 -5.21
N ALA A 90 12.03 2.55 -5.75
CA ALA A 90 13.25 3.26 -5.36
C ALA A 90 13.19 4.76 -5.68
N VAL A 91 12.70 5.13 -6.87
CA VAL A 91 12.52 6.55 -7.26
C VAL A 91 11.54 7.26 -6.32
N VAL A 92 10.38 6.66 -6.05
CA VAL A 92 9.40 7.23 -5.11
C VAL A 92 10.02 7.35 -3.71
N GLN A 93 10.81 6.37 -3.28
CA GLN A 93 11.49 6.39 -1.99
C GLN A 93 12.45 7.58 -1.89
N GLU A 94 13.36 7.71 -2.84
CA GLU A 94 14.45 8.68 -2.80
C GLU A 94 13.99 10.12 -3.03
N TYR A 95 13.17 10.32 -4.08
CA TYR A 95 12.82 11.66 -4.56
C TYR A 95 11.59 12.25 -3.86
N VAL A 96 10.65 11.41 -3.42
CA VAL A 96 9.41 11.87 -2.78
C VAL A 96 9.48 11.67 -1.27
N LEU A 97 9.57 10.42 -0.82
CA LEU A 97 9.35 10.08 0.59
C LEU A 97 10.52 10.53 1.48
N ASP A 98 11.76 10.27 1.08
CA ASP A 98 12.94 10.70 1.84
C ASP A 98 13.05 12.22 1.86
N LYS A 99 12.60 12.91 0.80
CA LYS A 99 12.54 14.38 0.79
C LYS A 99 11.49 14.91 1.76
N ALA A 100 10.29 14.33 1.78
CA ALA A 100 9.23 14.68 2.72
C ALA A 100 9.63 14.38 4.18
N SER A 101 10.18 13.18 4.42
CA SER A 101 10.71 12.74 5.71
C SER A 101 11.73 13.72 6.30
N ARG A 102 12.71 14.15 5.50
CA ARG A 102 13.74 15.11 5.92
C ARG A 102 13.15 16.47 6.33
N ARG A 103 12.02 16.87 5.76
CA ARG A 103 11.32 18.12 6.11
C ARG A 103 10.49 17.99 7.39
N LEU A 104 9.91 16.82 7.63
CA LEU A 104 9.02 16.57 8.76
C LEU A 104 9.74 16.22 10.07
N HIS A 105 11.07 16.02 10.04
CA HIS A 105 11.90 15.72 11.22
C HIS A 105 11.33 14.61 12.13
N LEU A 106 10.74 13.57 11.52
CA LEU A 106 10.09 12.48 12.23
C LEU A 106 11.10 11.62 13.01
N SER A 107 10.67 11.06 14.15
CA SER A 107 11.47 10.07 14.88
C SER A 107 11.73 8.82 14.03
N LYS A 108 12.81 8.09 14.29
CA LYS A 108 13.20 6.90 13.50
C LYS A 108 12.05 5.89 13.32
N SER A 109 11.26 5.63 14.37
CA SER A 109 10.11 4.72 14.32
C SER A 109 8.93 5.29 13.52
N LYS A 110 8.62 6.58 13.68
CA LYS A 110 7.59 7.25 12.88
C LYS A 110 8.00 7.31 11.41
N ASN A 111 9.28 7.52 11.14
CA ASN A 111 9.81 7.63 9.78
C ASN A 111 9.65 6.35 8.97
N THR A 112 10.01 5.18 9.52
CA THR A 112 9.81 3.90 8.84
C THR A 112 8.33 3.67 8.50
N LYS A 113 7.43 4.00 9.43
CA LYS A 113 5.98 3.88 9.24
C LYS A 113 5.42 4.89 8.23
N PHE A 114 6.01 6.09 8.17
CA PHE A 114 5.67 7.12 7.20
C PHE A 114 6.07 6.67 5.79
N ASN A 115 7.31 6.18 5.62
CA ASN A 115 7.81 5.70 4.33
C ASN A 115 7.00 4.50 3.81
N GLU A 116 6.74 3.49 4.65
CA GLU A 116 5.89 2.34 4.30
C GLU A 116 4.48 2.80 3.87
N SER A 117 3.87 3.70 4.65
CA SER A 117 2.55 4.24 4.32
C SER A 117 2.58 5.11 3.05
N GLY A 118 3.68 5.80 2.79
CA GLY A 118 3.88 6.65 1.63
C GLY A 118 3.95 5.85 0.34
N GLN A 119 4.74 4.78 0.31
CA GLN A 119 4.83 3.86 -0.84
C GLN A 119 3.46 3.28 -1.18
N LEU A 120 2.78 2.73 -0.18
CA LEU A 120 1.45 2.15 -0.36
C LEU A 120 0.41 3.21 -0.78
N CYS A 121 0.51 4.44 -0.28
CA CYS A 121 -0.36 5.54 -0.71
C CYS A 121 -0.20 5.83 -2.20
N VAL A 122 1.05 5.94 -2.69
CA VAL A 122 1.34 6.20 -4.11
C VAL A 122 0.80 5.07 -4.97
N PHE A 123 1.11 3.82 -4.62
CA PHE A 123 0.62 2.66 -5.35
C PHE A 123 -0.91 2.59 -5.40
N HIS A 124 -1.58 2.70 -4.25
CA HIS A 124 -3.04 2.63 -4.22
C HIS A 124 -3.71 3.79 -4.95
N SER A 125 -3.11 4.98 -4.96
CA SER A 125 -3.61 6.13 -5.72
C SER A 125 -3.55 5.87 -7.23
N VAL A 126 -2.39 5.44 -7.72
CA VAL A 126 -2.19 5.13 -9.15
C VAL A 126 -3.08 3.96 -9.58
N SER A 127 -3.13 2.88 -8.80
CA SER A 127 -3.94 1.70 -9.11
C SER A 127 -5.44 1.98 -9.01
N ALA A 128 -5.90 2.82 -8.07
CA ALA A 128 -7.30 3.24 -8.01
C ALA A 128 -7.69 4.12 -9.21
N ALA A 129 -6.84 5.07 -9.62
CA ALA A 129 -7.09 5.90 -10.79
C ALA A 129 -7.11 5.09 -12.08
N TRP A 130 -6.16 4.16 -12.26
CA TRP A 130 -6.10 3.32 -13.44
C TRP A 130 -7.27 2.32 -13.50
N SER A 131 -7.61 1.66 -12.39
CA SER A 131 -8.79 0.79 -12.36
C SER A 131 -10.07 1.56 -12.61
N LEU A 132 -10.25 2.76 -12.04
CA LEU A 132 -11.40 3.62 -12.33
C LEU A 132 -11.49 3.96 -13.83
N TYR A 133 -10.36 4.32 -14.45
CA TYR A 133 -10.31 4.59 -15.88
C TYR A 133 -10.82 3.39 -16.69
N ILE A 134 -10.31 2.17 -16.41
CA ILE A 134 -10.76 0.95 -17.10
C ILE A 134 -12.25 0.68 -16.84
N LEU A 135 -12.71 0.85 -15.60
CA LEU A 135 -14.12 0.63 -15.24
C LEU A 135 -15.07 1.57 -15.99
N VAL A 136 -14.64 2.80 -16.26
CA VAL A 136 -15.41 3.79 -17.03
C VAL A 136 -15.35 3.48 -18.52
N THR A 137 -14.17 3.20 -19.08
CA THR A 137 -14.00 2.92 -20.52
C THR A 137 -14.68 1.63 -20.95
N GLU A 138 -14.71 0.62 -20.09
CA GLU A 138 -15.41 -0.65 -20.36
C GLU A 138 -16.89 -0.63 -19.97
N GLY A 139 -17.37 0.45 -19.33
CA GLY A 139 -18.77 0.58 -18.95
C GLY A 139 -19.24 -0.33 -17.80
N TYR A 140 -18.32 -0.93 -17.03
CA TYR A 140 -18.66 -1.89 -15.96
C TYR A 140 -19.42 -1.25 -14.78
N ILE A 141 -19.29 0.07 -14.57
CA ILE A 141 -20.02 0.79 -13.52
C ILE A 141 -21.47 1.06 -13.94
N LEU A 142 -21.71 1.30 -15.22
CA LEU A 142 -23.02 1.70 -15.74
C LEU A 142 -23.95 0.50 -15.94
N HIS A 143 -23.39 -0.65 -16.36
CA HIS A 143 -24.14 -1.87 -16.62
C HIS A 143 -23.69 -2.98 -15.66
N LEU A 144 -24.30 -3.07 -14.49
CA LEU A 144 -23.90 -4.04 -13.45
C LEU A 144 -24.04 -5.49 -13.90
N SER A 145 -25.01 -5.79 -14.78
CA SER A 145 -25.20 -7.13 -15.34
C SER A 145 -24.04 -7.59 -16.22
N SER A 146 -23.28 -6.65 -16.80
CA SER A 146 -22.10 -6.94 -17.62
C SER A 146 -20.98 -7.67 -16.84
N LEU A 147 -21.06 -7.68 -15.49
CA LEU A 147 -20.15 -8.43 -14.64
C LEU A 147 -20.30 -9.96 -14.78
N TRP A 148 -21.49 -10.47 -15.11
CA TRP A 148 -21.75 -11.91 -15.26
C TRP A 148 -22.31 -12.31 -16.63
N GLU A 149 -22.80 -11.37 -17.44
CA GLU A 149 -23.19 -11.62 -18.83
C GLU A 149 -22.00 -12.10 -19.67
N ASN A 150 -22.22 -13.03 -20.61
CA ASN A 150 -21.18 -13.57 -21.49
C ASN A 150 -20.00 -14.22 -20.75
N TYR A 151 -20.24 -14.71 -19.52
CA TYR A 151 -19.28 -15.58 -18.84
C TYR A 151 -19.14 -16.91 -19.61
N PRO A 152 -17.92 -17.48 -19.76
CA PRO A 152 -16.65 -17.04 -19.18
C PRO A 152 -15.93 -15.93 -19.96
N HIS A 153 -15.37 -14.99 -19.20
CA HIS A 153 -14.67 -13.80 -19.72
C HIS A 153 -13.21 -14.08 -20.07
N VAL A 154 -12.95 -15.00 -20.99
CA VAL A 154 -11.56 -15.39 -21.37
C VAL A 154 -10.86 -14.30 -22.18
N HIS A 155 -11.61 -13.57 -22.99
CA HIS A 155 -11.11 -12.54 -23.88
C HIS A 155 -11.09 -11.19 -23.17
N LEU A 156 -9.89 -10.63 -23.01
CA LEU A 156 -9.66 -9.37 -22.32
C LEU A 156 -9.16 -8.32 -23.30
N ARG A 157 -9.57 -7.07 -23.11
CA ARG A 157 -8.91 -5.96 -23.79
C ARG A 157 -7.51 -5.75 -23.23
N PHE A 158 -6.64 -5.17 -24.06
CA PHE A 158 -5.26 -4.83 -23.70
C PHE A 158 -5.15 -4.18 -22.31
N GLN A 159 -5.94 -3.13 -22.05
CA GLN A 159 -5.86 -2.36 -20.81
C GLN A 159 -6.20 -3.19 -19.56
N VAL A 160 -7.18 -4.08 -19.66
CA VAL A 160 -7.60 -4.96 -18.57
C VAL A 160 -6.50 -5.98 -18.27
N LYS A 161 -6.01 -6.68 -19.30
CA LYS A 161 -4.93 -7.66 -19.15
C LYS A 161 -3.67 -6.99 -18.59
N PHE A 162 -3.28 -5.87 -19.18
CA PHE A 162 -2.08 -5.14 -18.80
C PHE A 162 -2.14 -4.65 -17.35
N PHE A 163 -3.31 -4.15 -16.91
CA PHE A 163 -3.54 -3.81 -15.52
C PHE A 163 -3.27 -5.00 -14.59
N TYR A 164 -3.84 -6.18 -14.88
CA TYR A 164 -3.62 -7.37 -14.04
C TYR A 164 -2.17 -7.85 -14.00
N LEU A 165 -1.48 -7.86 -15.14
CA LEU A 165 -0.05 -8.20 -15.19
C LEU A 165 0.78 -7.24 -14.35
N PHE A 166 0.49 -5.94 -14.43
CA PHE A 166 1.18 -4.93 -13.63
C PHE A 166 0.86 -5.04 -12.14
N GLN A 167 -0.41 -5.33 -11.78
CA GLN A 167 -0.77 -5.60 -10.39
C GLN A 167 0.06 -6.76 -9.87
N LEU A 168 0.07 -7.91 -10.56
CA LEU A 168 0.88 -9.08 -10.18
C LEU A 168 2.36 -8.74 -10.03
N ALA A 169 2.93 -7.97 -10.95
CA ALA A 169 4.31 -7.49 -10.85
C ALA A 169 4.53 -6.69 -9.56
N TYR A 170 3.60 -5.80 -9.20
CA TYR A 170 3.66 -5.13 -7.91
C TYR A 170 3.50 -6.08 -6.72
N TRP A 171 2.67 -7.11 -6.77
CA TRP A 171 2.65 -8.06 -5.65
C TRP A 171 3.98 -8.82 -5.51
N PHE A 172 4.60 -9.20 -6.64
CA PHE A 172 5.86 -9.92 -6.65
C PHE A 172 7.08 -9.07 -6.29
N HIS A 173 7.08 -7.76 -6.55
CA HIS A 173 8.20 -6.88 -6.15
C HIS A 173 8.39 -6.85 -4.61
N THR A 174 7.35 -7.16 -3.85
CA THR A 174 7.44 -7.24 -2.38
C THR A 174 8.28 -8.43 -1.90
N LEU A 175 8.52 -9.45 -2.73
CA LEU A 175 9.31 -10.62 -2.35
C LEU A 175 10.78 -10.27 -2.04
N PRO A 176 11.52 -9.55 -2.90
CA PRO A 176 12.82 -8.98 -2.55
C PRO A 176 12.80 -8.17 -1.24
N GLU A 177 11.79 -7.33 -1.05
CA GLU A 177 11.68 -6.49 0.14
C GLU A 177 11.48 -7.33 1.42
N LEU A 178 10.61 -8.34 1.37
CA LEU A 178 10.39 -9.28 2.47
C LEU A 178 11.65 -10.11 2.77
N TYR A 179 12.39 -10.50 1.74
CA TYR A 179 13.69 -11.17 1.87
C TYR A 179 14.68 -10.28 2.62
N PHE A 180 14.81 -9.00 2.23
CA PHE A 180 15.68 -8.04 2.91
C PHE A 180 15.24 -7.73 4.34
N GLN A 181 13.93 -7.69 4.60
CA GLN A 181 13.38 -7.47 5.93
C GLN A 181 13.42 -8.72 6.82
N LYS A 182 13.82 -9.89 6.29
CA LYS A 182 13.80 -11.20 6.97
C LYS A 182 12.41 -11.56 7.54
N VAL A 183 11.33 -11.06 6.93
CA VAL A 183 9.96 -11.29 7.38
C VAL A 183 9.32 -12.41 6.56
N ARG A 184 8.91 -13.49 7.24
CA ARG A 184 8.39 -14.74 6.66
C ARG A 184 6.87 -14.74 6.40
N LYS A 185 6.31 -13.74 5.72
CA LYS A 185 4.87 -13.79 5.37
C LYS A 185 4.59 -13.28 3.95
N VAL A 186 4.73 -14.19 2.98
CA VAL A 186 4.22 -13.98 1.62
C VAL A 186 2.71 -14.21 1.64
N ARG A 187 1.93 -13.19 1.30
CA ARG A 187 0.47 -13.29 1.17
C ARG A 187 0.12 -13.69 -0.27
N CYS A 188 0.34 -14.96 -0.62
CA CYS A 188 -0.01 -15.51 -1.94
C CYS A 188 -1.53 -15.71 -2.17
N CYS A 189 -2.38 -15.54 -1.16
CA CYS A 189 -3.81 -15.86 -1.28
C CYS A 189 -4.60 -14.93 -2.22
N SER A 190 -4.04 -13.81 -2.65
CA SER A 190 -4.69 -12.89 -3.61
C SER A 190 -4.64 -13.37 -5.06
N VAL A 191 -3.82 -14.39 -5.36
CA VAL A 191 -3.72 -14.99 -6.71
C VAL A 191 -5.06 -15.59 -7.16
N LEU A 192 -5.89 -16.06 -6.22
CA LEU A 192 -7.23 -16.58 -6.49
C LEU A 192 -8.24 -15.50 -6.90
N LEU A 193 -8.02 -14.22 -6.59
CA LEU A 193 -8.88 -13.12 -7.07
C LEU A 193 -8.64 -12.76 -8.54
N SER A 194 -7.53 -13.21 -9.12
CA SER A 194 -7.17 -12.99 -10.54
C SER A 194 -8.06 -13.78 -11.50
N PHE A 195 -8.87 -14.73 -11.01
CA PHE A 195 -9.81 -15.53 -11.80
C PHE A 195 -11.19 -14.86 -11.96
N LEU A 196 -11.41 -13.68 -11.38
CA LEU A 196 -12.64 -12.90 -11.55
C LEU A 196 -12.32 -11.67 -12.40
N THR A 197 -12.38 -11.78 -13.71
CA THR A 197 -11.86 -10.76 -14.64
C THR A 197 -12.55 -9.40 -14.54
N ARG A 198 -13.89 -9.36 -14.56
CA ARG A 198 -14.64 -8.09 -14.47
C ARG A 198 -14.96 -7.73 -13.03
N VAL A 199 -15.48 -8.69 -12.27
CA VAL A 199 -15.83 -8.52 -10.85
C VAL A 199 -14.59 -8.19 -10.02
N GLY A 200 -13.49 -8.92 -10.22
CA GLY A 200 -12.25 -8.68 -9.50
C GLY A 200 -11.70 -7.29 -9.75
N LEU A 201 -11.88 -6.70 -10.94
CA LEU A 201 -11.46 -5.32 -11.23
C LEU A 201 -12.24 -4.32 -10.37
N VAL A 202 -13.57 -4.48 -10.27
CA VAL A 202 -14.43 -3.65 -9.41
C VAL A 202 -14.04 -3.82 -7.93
N LEU A 203 -13.83 -5.06 -7.48
CA LEU A 203 -13.46 -5.35 -6.11
C LEU A 203 -12.07 -4.78 -5.76
N LEU A 204 -11.11 -4.86 -6.69
CA LEU A 204 -9.78 -4.27 -6.53
C LEU A 204 -9.85 -2.75 -6.47
N PHE A 205 -10.64 -2.11 -7.33
CA PHE A 205 -10.86 -0.66 -7.27
C PHE A 205 -11.39 -0.22 -5.90
N LEU A 206 -12.46 -0.85 -5.41
CA LEU A 206 -13.04 -0.55 -4.10
C LEU A 206 -12.02 -0.78 -2.97
N GLN A 207 -11.25 -1.87 -3.04
CA GLN A 207 -10.20 -2.18 -2.08
C GLN A 207 -9.10 -1.12 -2.08
N TYR A 208 -8.61 -0.71 -3.26
CA TYR A 208 -7.56 0.29 -3.39
C TYR A 208 -8.02 1.67 -2.94
N LEU A 209 -9.26 2.05 -3.23
CA LEU A 209 -9.84 3.30 -2.74
C LEU A 209 -9.88 3.33 -1.20
N SER A 210 -10.28 2.22 -0.57
CA SER A 210 -10.34 2.09 0.89
C SER A 210 -8.95 2.11 1.56
N GLU A 211 -7.96 1.40 1.01
CA GLU A 211 -6.59 1.39 1.54
C GLU A 211 -5.86 2.72 1.25
N MET A 212 -6.11 3.36 0.11
CA MET A 212 -5.62 4.71 -0.18
C MET A 212 -6.09 5.68 0.91
N GLY A 213 -7.38 5.67 1.25
CA GLY A 213 -7.92 6.48 2.34
C GLY A 213 -7.20 6.24 3.68
N PHE A 214 -6.89 4.98 4.01
CA PHE A 214 -6.15 4.64 5.23
C PHE A 214 -4.76 5.30 5.23
N HIS A 215 -4.03 5.14 4.13
CA HIS A 215 -2.66 5.62 4.01
C HIS A 215 -2.59 7.15 3.96
N ILE A 216 -3.54 7.80 3.29
CA ILE A 216 -3.71 9.27 3.33
C ILE A 216 -3.93 9.72 4.78
N SER A 217 -4.92 9.17 5.48
CA SER A 217 -5.21 9.55 6.88
C SER A 217 -3.99 9.36 7.79
N ARG A 218 -3.22 8.29 7.57
CA ARG A 218 -1.99 8.00 8.32
C ARG A 218 -0.85 8.97 8.00
N LEU A 219 -0.67 9.38 6.74
CA LEU A 219 0.34 10.36 6.35
C LEU A 219 0.04 11.73 6.96
N PHE A 220 -1.22 12.20 6.86
CA PHE A 220 -1.64 13.47 7.47
C PHE A 220 -1.51 13.46 8.99
N TYR A 221 -1.82 12.35 9.64
CA TYR A 221 -1.61 12.21 11.08
C TYR A 221 -0.13 12.32 11.50
N PHE A 222 0.80 11.87 10.65
CA PHE A 222 2.23 12.04 10.93
C PHE A 222 2.74 13.46 10.69
N ILE A 223 2.08 14.22 9.82
CA ILE A 223 2.36 15.65 9.61
C ILE A 223 1.87 16.45 10.81
N ASP A 224 0.62 16.21 11.21
CA ASP A 224 0.02 16.87 12.37
C ASP A 224 -1.04 15.95 13.01
N GLU A 225 -0.82 15.66 14.30
CA GLU A 225 -1.64 14.77 15.11
C GLU A 225 -3.06 15.32 15.33
N SER A 226 -3.31 16.60 15.03
CA SER A 226 -4.64 17.22 15.06
C SER A 226 -5.64 16.60 14.06
N HIS A 227 -5.16 15.93 13.00
CA HIS A 227 -5.96 15.37 11.91
C HIS A 227 -6.65 14.02 12.22
N HIS A 228 -6.94 13.73 13.48
CA HIS A 228 -7.60 12.49 13.92
C HIS A 228 -8.95 12.22 13.22
N LYS A 229 -9.66 13.27 12.78
CA LYS A 229 -10.93 13.17 12.03
C LYS A 229 -10.80 12.42 10.70
N LEU A 230 -9.64 12.50 10.03
CA LEU A 230 -9.40 11.78 8.77
C LEU A 230 -9.46 10.26 8.97
N PHE A 231 -9.03 9.76 10.14
CA PHE A 231 -9.16 8.34 10.46
C PHE A 231 -10.60 7.91 10.71
N ASP A 232 -11.44 8.80 11.23
CA ASP A 232 -12.84 8.49 11.51
C ASP A 232 -13.65 8.47 10.21
N MET A 233 -13.39 9.42 9.30
CA MET A 233 -13.94 9.39 7.93
C MET A 233 -13.49 8.14 7.17
N TRP A 234 -12.20 7.79 7.26
CA TRP A 234 -11.72 6.53 6.69
C TRP A 234 -12.40 5.32 7.31
N ALA A 235 -12.60 5.28 8.63
CA ALA A 235 -13.22 4.16 9.30
C ALA A 235 -14.66 3.91 8.81
N LEU A 236 -15.43 4.99 8.62
CA LEU A 236 -16.77 4.91 8.04
C LEU A 236 -16.72 4.40 6.59
N SER A 237 -15.85 5.00 5.77
CA SER A 237 -15.65 4.60 4.37
C SER A 237 -15.18 3.15 4.24
N PHE A 238 -14.32 2.68 5.14
CA PHE A 238 -13.84 1.31 5.20
C PHE A 238 -15.00 0.34 5.42
N VAL A 239 -15.83 0.55 6.44
CA VAL A 239 -16.98 -0.32 6.73
C VAL A 239 -17.96 -0.33 5.55
N PHE A 240 -18.27 0.84 4.99
CA PHE A 240 -19.13 0.96 3.82
C PHE A 240 -18.58 0.16 2.62
N THR A 241 -17.29 0.30 2.32
CA THR A 241 -16.62 -0.44 1.25
C THR A 241 -16.74 -1.96 1.46
N ARG A 242 -16.59 -2.45 2.71
CA ARG A 242 -16.75 -3.89 3.01
C ARG A 242 -18.16 -4.39 2.71
N MET A 243 -19.18 -3.61 3.08
CA MET A 243 -20.57 -3.95 2.79
C MET A 243 -20.79 -4.02 1.28
N VAL A 244 -20.35 -3.00 0.52
CA VAL A 244 -20.47 -2.99 -0.95
C VAL A 244 -19.77 -4.19 -1.58
N ILE A 245 -18.54 -4.51 -1.17
CA ILE A 245 -17.80 -5.68 -1.68
C ILE A 245 -18.57 -6.99 -1.42
N LEU A 246 -19.09 -7.18 -0.20
CA LEU A 246 -19.86 -8.38 0.13
C LEU A 246 -21.15 -8.47 -0.69
N THR A 247 -21.91 -7.38 -0.76
CA THR A 247 -23.16 -7.31 -1.54
C THR A 247 -22.90 -7.59 -3.02
N LEU A 248 -21.90 -6.96 -3.63
CA LEU A 248 -21.54 -7.19 -5.03
C LEU A 248 -21.11 -8.63 -5.28
N THR A 249 -20.31 -9.22 -4.38
CA THR A 249 -19.85 -10.60 -4.54
C THR A 249 -21.03 -11.57 -4.46
N VAL A 250 -21.93 -11.39 -3.49
CA VAL A 250 -23.15 -12.21 -3.36
C VAL A 250 -24.07 -12.02 -4.57
N LEU A 251 -24.25 -10.79 -5.05
CA LEU A 251 -25.05 -10.51 -6.23
C LEU A 251 -24.50 -11.23 -7.46
N VAL A 252 -23.21 -11.09 -7.74
CA VAL A 252 -22.62 -11.63 -8.96
C VAL A 252 -22.40 -13.14 -8.88
N VAL A 253 -21.75 -13.63 -7.83
CA VAL A 253 -21.41 -15.06 -7.71
C VAL A 253 -22.61 -15.89 -7.25
N GLY A 254 -23.39 -15.35 -6.31
CA GLY A 254 -24.55 -16.04 -5.75
C GLY A 254 -25.76 -16.07 -6.69
N PHE A 255 -26.08 -14.94 -7.32
CA PHE A 255 -27.29 -14.83 -8.17
C PHE A 255 -26.99 -14.69 -9.65
N GLY A 256 -25.98 -13.89 -10.05
CA GLY A 256 -25.64 -13.65 -11.45
C GLY A 256 -25.18 -14.92 -12.17
N LEU A 257 -24.06 -15.49 -11.74
CA LEU A 257 -23.50 -16.73 -12.30
C LEU A 257 -24.42 -17.95 -12.13
N ALA A 258 -25.36 -17.91 -11.19
CA ALA A 258 -26.37 -18.96 -11.02
C ALA A 258 -27.36 -19.05 -12.18
N ARG A 259 -27.56 -17.94 -12.90
CA ARG A 259 -28.56 -17.80 -13.96
C ARG A 259 -27.96 -17.91 -15.37
N VAL A 260 -26.64 -18.06 -15.48
CA VAL A 260 -25.95 -18.20 -16.76
C VAL A 260 -26.09 -19.65 -17.26
N ASP A 261 -26.36 -19.83 -18.54
CA ASP A 261 -26.62 -21.15 -19.12
C ASP A 261 -25.39 -22.07 -19.14
N SER A 262 -24.17 -21.50 -19.12
CA SER A 262 -22.89 -22.21 -19.11
C SER A 262 -22.55 -22.84 -17.75
N GLN A 263 -23.43 -23.66 -17.19
CA GLN A 263 -23.15 -24.44 -15.98
C GLN A 263 -22.25 -25.63 -16.34
N GLY A 264 -21.13 -25.79 -15.63
CA GLY A 264 -20.16 -26.87 -15.89
C GLY A 264 -18.71 -26.47 -15.61
N PHE A 265 -17.84 -27.48 -15.60
CA PHE A 265 -16.39 -27.29 -15.57
C PHE A 265 -15.83 -27.50 -16.96
N ASP A 266 -15.15 -26.50 -17.47
CA ASP A 266 -14.34 -26.65 -18.68
C ASP A 266 -13.06 -25.84 -18.51
N TRP A 267 -11.95 -26.55 -18.33
CA TRP A 267 -10.64 -25.94 -18.16
C TRP A 267 -10.16 -25.25 -19.44
N GLU A 268 -10.46 -25.82 -20.61
CA GLU A 268 -10.02 -25.29 -21.90
C GLU A 268 -10.83 -24.06 -22.31
N ALA A 269 -12.14 -24.08 -22.07
CA ALA A 269 -13.00 -22.92 -22.28
C ALA A 269 -12.91 -21.86 -21.16
N GLY A 270 -12.13 -22.11 -20.10
CA GLY A 270 -12.00 -21.21 -18.95
C GLY A 270 -13.29 -21.07 -18.13
N ASN A 271 -14.20 -22.04 -18.21
CA ASN A 271 -15.44 -22.10 -17.47
C ASN A 271 -15.24 -22.81 -16.12
N PHE A 272 -15.39 -22.05 -15.03
CA PHE A 272 -15.25 -22.56 -13.67
C PHE A 272 -16.60 -22.62 -12.91
N ASN A 273 -17.73 -22.48 -13.61
CA ASN A 273 -19.06 -22.43 -13.01
C ASN A 273 -19.69 -23.83 -12.85
N ILE A 274 -18.97 -24.72 -12.16
CA ILE A 274 -19.22 -26.17 -12.14
C ILE A 274 -20.46 -26.56 -11.35
N SER A 275 -20.64 -25.95 -10.17
CA SER A 275 -21.63 -26.38 -9.19
C SER A 275 -21.99 -25.27 -8.20
N PRO A 276 -23.17 -25.32 -7.56
CA PRO A 276 -23.50 -24.46 -6.42
C PRO A 276 -22.44 -24.50 -5.30
N ILE A 277 -21.75 -25.63 -5.13
CA ILE A 277 -20.68 -25.81 -4.14
C ILE A 277 -19.46 -24.94 -4.48
N SER A 278 -19.04 -24.88 -5.74
CA SER A 278 -17.92 -24.03 -6.17
C SER A 278 -18.20 -22.55 -5.94
N ARG A 279 -19.43 -22.09 -6.21
CA ARG A 279 -19.89 -20.72 -5.92
C ARG A 279 -19.91 -20.43 -4.43
N LEU A 280 -20.40 -21.37 -3.62
CA LEU A 280 -20.37 -21.27 -2.16
C LEU A 280 -18.93 -21.21 -1.63
N ALA A 281 -18.00 -21.96 -2.22
CA ALA A 281 -16.59 -21.93 -1.84
C ALA A 281 -15.95 -20.56 -2.13
N VAL A 282 -16.20 -19.98 -3.30
CA VAL A 282 -15.74 -18.61 -3.64
C VAL A 282 -16.33 -17.58 -2.68
N LEU A 283 -17.64 -17.65 -2.41
CA LEU A 283 -18.30 -16.78 -1.44
C LEU A 283 -17.71 -16.94 -0.03
N LEU A 284 -17.45 -18.17 0.41
CA LEU A 284 -16.84 -18.45 1.70
C LEU A 284 -15.43 -17.86 1.79
N ILE A 285 -14.59 -18.02 0.77
CA ILE A 285 -13.25 -17.43 0.71
C ILE A 285 -13.32 -15.91 0.82
N VAL A 286 -14.24 -15.28 0.08
CA VAL A 286 -14.44 -13.83 0.15
C VAL A 286 -14.90 -13.42 1.54
N CYS A 287 -15.89 -14.10 2.12
CA CYS A 287 -16.39 -13.84 3.47
C CYS A 287 -15.29 -13.98 4.54
N LEU A 288 -14.48 -15.05 4.49
CA LEU A 288 -13.34 -15.25 5.39
C LEU A 288 -12.29 -14.15 5.24
N THR A 289 -12.02 -13.72 4.00
CA THR A 289 -11.10 -12.61 3.72
C THR A 289 -11.63 -11.29 4.28
N GLN A 290 -12.93 -10.99 4.09
CA GLN A 290 -13.55 -9.79 4.65
C GLN A 290 -13.59 -9.84 6.18
N ALA A 291 -13.89 -10.99 6.78
CA ALA A 291 -13.85 -11.19 8.23
C ALA A 291 -12.44 -10.98 8.79
N TRP A 292 -11.41 -11.49 8.11
CA TRP A 292 -10.01 -11.25 8.48
C TRP A 292 -9.62 -9.77 8.43
N LEU A 293 -10.06 -9.04 7.39
CA LEU A 293 -9.84 -7.60 7.26
C LEU A 293 -10.59 -6.80 8.33
N LEU A 294 -11.85 -7.15 8.61
CA LEU A 294 -12.63 -6.57 9.70
C LEU A 294 -12.00 -6.84 11.06
N TRP A 295 -11.50 -8.05 11.30
CA TRP A 295 -10.77 -8.37 12.52
C TRP A 295 -9.50 -7.53 12.67
N ARG A 296 -8.75 -7.30 11.58
CA ARG A 296 -7.61 -6.37 11.58
C ARG A 296 -8.03 -4.95 11.93
N PHE A 297 -9.13 -4.47 11.34
CA PHE A 297 -9.71 -3.17 11.61
C PHE A 297 -10.15 -3.02 13.06
N ILE A 298 -10.91 -3.98 13.61
CA ILE A 298 -11.37 -3.97 15.01
C ILE A 298 -10.17 -3.92 15.95
N ARG A 299 -9.15 -4.77 15.74
CA ARG A 299 -7.94 -4.75 16.57
C ARG A 299 -7.21 -3.40 16.51
N PHE A 300 -7.17 -2.78 15.34
CA PHE A 300 -6.61 -1.44 15.16
C PHE A 300 -7.42 -0.39 15.93
N GLN A 301 -8.75 -0.36 15.78
CA GLN A 301 -9.62 0.59 16.48
C GLN A 301 -9.58 0.40 18.00
N LEU A 302 -9.58 -0.85 18.49
CA LEU A 302 -9.42 -1.16 19.90
C LEU A 302 -8.06 -0.73 20.45
N ARG A 303 -6.99 -0.80 19.66
CA ARG A 303 -5.68 -0.26 20.06
C ARG A 303 -5.77 1.27 20.20
N ARG A 304 -6.28 1.96 19.17
CA ARG A 304 -6.43 3.43 19.17
C ARG A 304 -7.30 3.93 20.31
N TRP A 305 -8.44 3.27 20.55
CA TRP A 305 -9.34 3.61 21.65
C TRP A 305 -8.69 3.43 23.02
N ARG A 306 -7.89 2.37 23.21
CA ARG A 306 -7.11 2.17 24.44
C ARG A 306 -6.04 3.25 24.63
N GLU A 307 -5.38 3.67 23.56
CA GLU A 307 -4.38 4.77 23.60
C GLU A 307 -5.07 6.10 23.96
N TYR A 308 -6.16 6.45 23.29
CA TYR A 308 -6.97 7.62 23.58
C TYR A 308 -7.47 7.67 25.04
N ARG A 309 -7.95 6.52 25.56
CA ARG A 309 -8.38 6.39 26.96
C ARG A 309 -7.25 6.49 27.98
N ARG A 310 -6.00 6.21 27.61
CA ARG A 310 -4.83 6.35 28.49
C ARG A 310 -4.34 7.80 28.56
N GLU A 311 -4.44 8.53 27.46
CA GLU A 311 -4.00 9.93 27.36
C GLU A 311 -5.00 10.92 27.99
N HIS A 312 -6.31 10.64 27.90
CA HIS A 312 -7.37 11.48 28.46
C HIS A 312 -7.32 11.71 29.99
N PRO A 313 -7.10 10.71 30.85
CA PRO A 313 -6.93 10.93 32.28
C PRO A 313 -5.56 11.52 32.64
N ALA A 314 -4.55 11.42 31.77
CA ALA A 314 -3.23 12.03 32.01
C ALA A 314 -3.25 13.55 31.80
N HIS A 315 -4.01 14.04 30.81
CA HIS A 315 -4.20 15.49 30.57
C HIS A 315 -5.18 16.17 31.53
N LYS A 316 -6.04 15.40 32.21
CA LYS A 316 -7.01 15.92 33.21
C LYS A 316 -6.54 15.85 34.65
N ARG A 317 -5.33 15.35 34.95
CA ARG A 317 -4.76 15.50 36.28
C ARG A 317 -4.43 16.98 36.50
N PRO A 318 -5.09 17.69 37.43
CA PRO A 318 -4.63 19.02 37.80
C PRO A 318 -3.19 18.88 38.29
N ALA A 319 -2.30 19.79 37.87
CA ALA A 319 -0.96 19.88 38.43
C ALA A 319 -1.10 19.81 39.96
N ALA A 320 -0.54 18.76 40.58
CA ALA A 320 -0.54 18.65 42.02
C ALA A 320 0.07 19.94 42.57
N LYS A 321 -0.73 20.75 43.26
CA LYS A 321 -0.27 21.98 43.91
C LYS A 321 0.91 21.56 44.78
N LEU A 322 2.12 22.02 44.44
CA LEU A 322 3.25 21.90 45.36
C LEU A 322 2.80 22.47 46.71
N PRO A 323 3.01 21.77 47.84
CA PRO A 323 2.70 22.36 49.13
C PRO A 323 3.58 23.61 49.29
N LEU A 324 2.92 24.75 49.49
CA LEU A 324 3.57 26.02 49.78
C LEU A 324 4.41 25.81 51.04
N ARG A 325 5.73 25.86 50.90
CA ARG A 325 6.65 25.80 52.04
C ARG A 325 6.41 27.07 52.87
N THR A 326 5.74 26.94 54.01
CA THR A 326 5.55 28.03 54.96
C THR A 326 6.91 28.49 55.47
N LEU A 327 7.34 29.66 55.00
CA LEU A 327 8.49 30.38 55.52
C LEU A 327 8.13 30.86 56.93
N LYS A 328 8.65 30.19 57.95
CA LYS A 328 8.54 30.64 59.35
C LYS A 328 9.40 31.89 59.48
N ARG A 329 8.76 33.05 59.58
CA ARG A 329 9.40 34.35 59.81
C ARG A 329 9.72 34.46 61.29
N ASP A 330 11.00 34.31 61.63
CA ASP A 330 11.48 34.61 62.98
C ASP A 330 11.42 36.12 63.22
N THR A 331 10.84 36.47 64.36
CA THR A 331 10.73 37.80 64.96
C THR A 331 12.13 38.39 65.21
N GLY A 332 12.31 39.63 64.78
CA GLY A 332 13.61 40.28 64.69
C GLY A 332 14.17 40.82 65.99
N HIS A 333 15.47 41.14 65.95
CA HIS A 333 16.03 42.30 66.63
C HIS A 333 17.35 42.74 65.98
N HIS A 334 17.59 44.05 66.08
CA HIS A 334 18.81 44.82 65.82
C HIS A 334 18.96 45.63 64.53
N GLU A 335 19.27 46.91 64.80
CA GLU A 335 19.38 48.09 63.98
C GLU A 335 20.69 48.20 63.16
N ASN A 336 20.64 49.16 62.22
CA ASN A 336 21.71 49.96 61.65
C ASN A 336 22.67 49.35 60.62
N GLY A 337 22.78 50.02 59.48
CA GLY A 337 23.90 49.86 58.55
C GLY A 337 23.54 50.07 57.08
N MET A 338 23.61 51.33 56.65
CA MET A 338 23.63 51.77 55.25
C MET A 338 24.74 51.04 54.45
N ILE A 339 24.45 50.62 53.20
CA ILE A 339 25.26 50.80 51.97
C ILE A 339 24.66 50.01 50.79
N LYS A 340 24.58 50.73 49.66
CA LYS A 340 24.07 50.37 48.34
C LYS A 340 24.98 49.34 47.65
N ALA A 341 24.43 48.29 47.04
CA ALA A 341 25.18 47.33 46.23
C ALA A 341 24.60 47.17 44.82
N GLU A 342 25.52 47.21 43.86
CA GLU A 342 25.37 47.11 42.42
C GLU A 342 25.44 45.65 41.95
N ASN A 343 24.98 45.40 40.72
CA ASN A 343 25.32 44.29 39.81
C ASN A 343 24.68 42.89 40.04
N GLY A 344 23.68 42.60 39.20
CA GLY A 344 23.15 41.25 38.96
C GLY A 344 23.70 40.64 37.67
N ALA A 345 24.61 39.66 37.80
CA ALA A 345 24.93 38.69 36.77
C ALA A 345 24.67 37.28 37.34
N SER A 346 23.73 36.55 36.75
CA SER A 346 23.29 35.21 37.20
C SER A 346 24.13 34.10 36.54
N PRO A 347 24.69 33.12 37.30
CA PRO A 347 25.28 31.93 36.72
C PRO A 347 24.34 30.72 36.72
N ARG A 348 24.39 30.03 35.57
CA ARG A 348 23.75 28.78 35.16
C ARG A 348 24.19 27.58 36.02
N THR A 349 23.25 26.74 36.50
CA THR A 349 23.57 25.46 37.17
C THR A 349 23.25 24.23 36.30
N LYS A 350 24.25 23.35 36.20
CA LYS A 350 24.28 22.07 35.46
C LYS A 350 23.52 20.97 36.23
N LYS A 351 22.79 20.10 35.52
CA LYS A 351 22.21 18.86 36.07
C LYS A 351 23.26 17.75 36.17
N ILE A 352 23.34 17.12 37.34
CA ILE A 352 24.12 15.90 37.64
C ILE A 352 23.23 14.66 37.41
N LYS A 353 23.81 13.61 36.81
CA LYS A 353 23.22 12.28 36.62
C LYS A 353 23.28 11.47 37.92
N ALA A 354 22.25 10.66 38.17
CA ALA A 354 22.19 9.66 39.24
C ALA A 354 22.25 8.24 38.62
N PRO A 355 22.60 7.21 39.41
CA PRO A 355 23.30 5.99 38.99
C PRO A 355 22.49 5.00 38.16
#